data_AF-I8QWB2-F1
#
_entry.id   AF-I8QWB2-F1
#
_cell.length_a   1.000
_cell.length_b   1.000
_cell.length_c   1.000
_cell.angle_alpha   90.00
_cell.angle_beta   90.00
_cell.angle_gamma   90.00
#
_symmetry.space_group_name_H-M   'P 1'
#
loop_
_entity.id
_entity.type
_entity.pdbx_description
1 polymer ?
#
loop_
_entity_poly.entity_id
_entity_poly.type
_entity_poly.pdbx_seq_one_letter_code
_entity_poly.pdbx_strand_id
1 'polypeptide(L)'
;MAKRAYRYRFYPDPEQSAQLAATFGCVRYVYNRALAERSRAWAEERRRVTPAETDRMLTGWKRDPETLWWAEPSKGPLQATLRHLQGALVNFWATRAGYPSFRKKGRTVDAAAYFRNCFTYWNGRITLARQGRPWDVVWSRPLPDGVVPSQVTVSRKQKGSKNRAKVRVRVARIHGRIADRCRDHLHQLSTRILRANQTVAIEDLPVRNHTLARAISDASWPQLRRMVAYKAGWYGRTVIAIDRFYPSSKTCSSCGTIVAQLPLNSREWECACGAAHDRDMNTAKNILTAGLSVTACGEGVRPPCS
;
A
#
# COMPACT_ATOMS: atom_id res chain seq x y z
N MET A 1 -4.55 -8.82 9.96
CA MET A 1 -4.80 -7.36 9.79
C MET A 1 -3.69 -6.72 8.97
N ALA A 2 -4.03 -5.94 7.95
CA ALA A 2 -3.03 -5.21 7.15
C ALA A 2 -2.46 -4.02 7.93
N LYS A 3 -1.12 -3.93 8.05
CA LYS A 3 -0.46 -2.78 8.67
C LYS A 3 -0.45 -1.60 7.70
N ARG A 4 -0.93 -0.43 8.12
CA ARG A 4 -0.88 0.83 7.35
C ARG A 4 0.00 1.85 8.05
N ALA A 5 0.76 2.60 7.26
CA ALA A 5 1.60 3.69 7.76
C ALA A 5 1.03 5.04 7.34
N TYR A 6 0.93 5.96 8.30
CA TYR A 6 0.49 7.34 8.07
C TYR A 6 1.67 8.29 8.36
N ARG A 7 1.79 9.35 7.57
CA ARG A 7 2.87 10.33 7.70
C ARG A 7 2.27 11.73 7.76
N TYR A 8 2.56 12.42 8.85
CA TYR A 8 2.12 13.78 9.12
C TYR A 8 3.33 14.70 9.35
N ARG A 9 3.08 16.00 9.30
CA ARG A 9 4.05 17.01 9.76
C ARG A 9 3.61 17.45 11.15
N PHE A 10 4.57 17.84 11.96
CA PHE A 10 4.32 18.48 13.24
C PHE A 10 5.43 19.50 13.47
N TYR A 11 5.16 20.47 14.32
CA TYR A 11 6.09 21.54 14.66
C TYR A 11 6.37 21.47 16.16
N PRO A 12 7.50 20.89 16.59
CA PRO A 12 7.82 20.80 18.00
C PRO A 12 8.11 22.17 18.59
N ASP A 13 7.74 22.36 19.85
CA ASP A 13 8.22 23.49 20.65
C ASP A 13 9.74 23.37 20.94
N PRO A 14 10.39 24.40 21.52
CA PRO A 14 11.83 24.36 21.80
C PRO A 14 12.27 23.21 22.70
N GLU A 15 11.48 22.85 23.73
CA GLU A 15 11.77 21.78 24.67
C GLU A 15 11.69 20.41 23.98
N GLN A 16 10.61 20.17 23.25
CA GLN A 16 10.43 18.99 22.41
C GLN A 16 11.55 18.88 21.37
N SER A 17 11.96 20.00 20.78
CA SER A 17 13.03 20.06 19.78
C SER A 17 14.39 19.66 20.36
N ALA A 18 14.72 20.15 21.56
CA ALA A 18 15.94 19.81 22.28
C ALA A 18 15.98 18.32 22.64
N GLN A 19 14.89 17.80 23.22
CA GLN A 19 14.79 16.39 23.58
C GLN A 19 14.87 15.46 22.35
N LEU A 20 14.22 15.83 21.25
CA LEU A 20 14.33 15.06 20.00
C LEU A 20 15.77 15.09 19.47
N ALA A 21 16.45 16.23 19.53
CA ALA A 21 17.85 16.34 19.11
C ALA A 21 18.77 15.43 19.95
N ALA A 22 18.60 15.44 21.27
CA ALA A 22 19.31 14.55 22.18
C ALA A 22 19.03 13.09 21.82
N THR A 23 17.75 12.73 21.69
CA THR A 23 17.33 11.36 21.32
C THR A 23 17.94 10.91 20.00
N PHE A 24 17.98 11.76 18.98
CA PHE A 24 18.60 11.46 17.68
C PHE A 24 20.11 11.19 17.79
N GLY A 25 20.82 11.96 18.62
CA GLY A 25 22.23 11.73 18.91
C GLY A 25 22.45 10.34 19.53
N CYS A 26 21.64 10.02 20.53
CA CYS A 26 21.71 8.76 21.28
C CYS A 26 21.42 7.53 20.42
N VAL A 27 20.34 7.55 19.63
CA VAL A 27 20.03 6.43 18.72
C VAL A 27 21.11 6.27 17.64
N ARG A 28 21.69 7.37 17.14
CA ARG A 28 22.80 7.29 16.18
C ARG A 28 24.02 6.62 16.81
N TYR A 29 24.38 7.01 18.04
CA TYR A 29 25.48 6.42 18.77
C TYR A 29 25.26 4.92 19.02
N VAL A 30 24.11 4.53 19.59
CA VAL A 30 23.75 3.13 19.84
C VAL A 30 23.77 2.30 18.57
N TYR A 31 23.22 2.82 17.46
CA TYR A 31 23.26 2.13 16.18
C TYR A 31 24.69 1.86 15.72
N ASN A 32 25.56 2.87 15.77
CA ASN A 32 26.93 2.75 15.29
C ASN A 32 27.75 1.83 16.20
N ARG A 33 27.62 1.95 17.52
CA ARG A 33 28.32 1.08 18.49
C ARG A 33 27.89 -0.38 18.31
N ALA A 34 26.59 -0.64 18.16
CA ALA A 34 26.08 -1.99 17.89
C ALA A 34 26.52 -2.54 16.53
N LEU A 35 26.55 -1.70 15.48
CA LEU A 35 27.05 -2.12 14.17
C LEU A 35 28.54 -2.43 14.21
N ALA A 36 29.33 -1.62 14.91
CA ALA A 36 30.76 -1.85 15.08
C ALA A 36 31.01 -3.18 15.80
N GLU A 37 30.33 -3.41 16.92
CA GLU A 37 30.49 -4.64 17.71
C GLU A 37 30.09 -5.90 16.92
N ARG A 38 28.97 -5.83 16.19
CA ARG A 38 28.53 -6.92 15.32
C ARG A 38 29.49 -7.19 14.16
N SER A 39 30.10 -6.14 13.62
CA SER A 39 31.10 -6.27 12.56
C SER A 39 32.39 -6.88 13.10
N ARG A 40 32.82 -6.44 14.28
CA ARG A 40 34.00 -6.95 15.00
C ARG A 40 33.86 -8.44 15.32
N ALA A 41 32.78 -8.84 15.99
CA ALA A 41 32.51 -10.24 16.34
C ALA A 41 32.44 -11.15 15.10
N TRP A 42 31.93 -10.65 13.97
CA TRP A 42 31.93 -11.43 12.74
C TRP A 42 33.33 -11.52 12.11
N ALA A 43 34.10 -10.43 12.12
CA ALA A 43 35.44 -10.39 11.54
C ALA A 43 36.47 -11.22 12.33
N GLU A 44 36.42 -11.14 13.67
CA GLU A 44 37.37 -11.79 14.57
C GLU A 44 36.93 -13.22 14.93
N GLU A 45 35.66 -13.42 15.31
CA GLU A 45 35.18 -14.68 15.89
C GLU A 45 34.30 -15.49 14.92
N ARG A 46 33.98 -14.96 13.72
CA ARG A 46 32.96 -15.49 12.80
C ARG A 46 31.61 -15.74 13.48
N ARG A 47 31.32 -14.98 14.53
CA ARG A 47 30.15 -15.16 15.39
C ARG A 47 29.10 -14.10 15.10
N ARG A 48 27.83 -14.54 15.08
CA ARG A 48 26.67 -13.64 14.94
C ARG A 48 26.18 -13.22 16.32
N VAL A 49 26.36 -11.96 16.65
CA VAL A 49 25.77 -11.38 17.87
C VAL A 49 24.26 -11.30 17.72
N THR A 50 23.55 -11.93 18.64
CA THR A 50 22.10 -12.01 18.70
C THR A 50 21.46 -10.68 19.12
N PRO A 51 20.15 -10.48 18.83
CA PRO A 51 19.40 -9.33 19.36
C PRO A 51 19.46 -9.24 20.89
N ALA A 52 19.33 -10.38 21.57
CA ALA A 52 19.35 -10.44 23.03
C ALA A 52 20.71 -10.02 23.62
N GLU A 53 21.81 -10.40 22.98
CA GLU A 53 23.15 -9.92 23.36
C GLU A 53 23.29 -8.42 23.17
N THR A 54 22.83 -7.86 22.05
CA THR A 54 22.91 -6.41 21.81
C THR A 54 22.04 -5.61 22.79
N ASP A 55 20.89 -6.16 23.21
CA ASP A 55 20.06 -5.57 24.28
C ASP A 55 20.74 -5.64 25.66
N ARG A 56 21.49 -6.72 25.94
CA ARG A 56 22.34 -6.82 27.16
C ARG A 56 23.47 -5.80 27.12
N MET A 57 24.18 -5.68 25.99
CA MET A 57 25.21 -4.67 25.78
C MET A 57 24.66 -3.25 25.98
N LEU A 58 23.46 -2.96 25.45
CA LEU A 58 22.80 -1.67 25.66
C LEU A 58 22.58 -1.35 27.14
N THR A 59 22.28 -2.37 27.95
CA THR A 59 22.11 -2.20 29.40
C THR A 59 23.45 -1.87 30.07
N GLY A 60 24.55 -2.50 29.63
CA GLY A 60 25.91 -2.17 30.06
C GLY A 60 26.32 -0.76 29.65
N TRP A 61 26.12 -0.38 28.38
CA TRP A 61 26.44 0.96 27.87
C TRP A 61 25.67 2.09 28.56
N LYS A 62 24.54 1.81 29.21
CA LYS A 62 23.83 2.84 29.99
C LYS A 62 24.45 3.07 31.37
N ARG A 63 25.28 2.15 31.85
CA ARG A 63 25.95 2.20 33.16
C ARG A 63 27.40 2.64 33.07
N ASP A 64 27.94 2.69 31.85
CA ASP A 64 29.32 3.05 31.53
C ASP A 64 29.54 4.58 31.71
N PRO A 65 30.40 5.01 32.67
CA PRO A 65 30.65 6.41 32.98
C PRO A 65 31.10 7.28 31.80
N GLU A 66 31.89 6.70 30.88
CA GLU A 66 32.36 7.40 29.66
C GLU A 66 31.21 7.74 28.71
N THR A 67 30.07 7.10 28.92
CA THR A 67 28.84 7.31 28.17
C THR A 67 27.71 7.80 29.06
N LEU A 68 27.93 8.57 30.11
CA LEU A 68 26.82 9.10 30.91
C LEU A 68 26.10 10.32 30.29
N TRP A 69 26.61 10.87 29.19
CA TRP A 69 26.06 12.05 28.51
C TRP A 69 24.65 11.87 27.88
N TRP A 70 24.01 10.70 28.02
CA TRP A 70 22.73 10.34 27.38
C TRP A 70 21.71 9.68 28.32
N ALA A 71 21.65 10.06 29.60
CA ALA A 71 20.61 9.59 30.52
C ALA A 71 19.18 10.05 30.13
N GLU A 72 19.04 11.01 29.22
CA GLU A 72 17.77 11.67 28.91
C GLU A 72 16.72 10.86 28.11
N PRO A 73 17.04 10.18 26.99
CA PRO A 73 16.01 9.51 26.19
C PRO A 73 15.44 8.27 26.89
N SER A 74 14.15 8.02 26.63
CA SER A 74 13.51 6.77 27.04
C SER A 74 14.22 5.54 26.43
N LYS A 75 14.12 4.38 27.10
CA LYS A 75 14.74 3.12 26.65
C LYS A 75 14.20 2.65 25.29
N GLY A 76 12.94 2.97 24.98
CA GLY A 76 12.24 2.50 23.78
C GLY A 76 12.93 2.85 22.46
N PRO A 77 13.24 4.13 22.17
CA PRO A 77 13.96 4.54 20.96
C PRO A 77 15.28 3.82 20.71
N LEU A 78 15.99 3.49 21.77
CA LEU A 78 17.29 2.82 21.70
C LEU A 78 17.10 1.36 21.29
N GLN A 79 16.18 0.66 21.93
CA GLN A 79 15.80 -0.71 21.56
C GLN A 79 15.18 -0.78 20.15
N ALA A 80 14.37 0.21 19.77
CA ALA A 80 13.83 0.31 18.42
C ALA A 80 14.93 0.39 17.36
N THR A 81 15.99 1.11 17.69
CA THR A 81 17.16 1.26 16.81
C THR A 81 17.92 -0.05 16.64
N LEU A 82 18.09 -0.83 17.72
CA LEU A 82 18.69 -2.16 17.64
C LEU A 82 17.83 -3.13 16.82
N ARG A 83 16.50 -3.08 16.97
CA ARG A 83 15.56 -3.88 16.16
C ARG A 83 15.63 -3.51 14.68
N HIS A 84 15.77 -2.23 14.35
CA HIS A 84 15.98 -1.79 12.97
C HIS A 84 17.32 -2.29 12.42
N LEU A 85 18.40 -2.26 13.20
CA LEU A 85 19.69 -2.82 12.81
C LEU A 85 19.60 -4.33 12.59
N GLN A 86 18.91 -5.06 13.47
CA GLN A 86 18.65 -6.49 13.29
C GLN A 86 17.91 -6.76 11.96
N GLY A 87 16.85 -6.01 11.67
CA GLY A 87 16.11 -6.16 10.41
C GLY A 87 16.98 -5.88 9.18
N ALA A 88 17.87 -4.88 9.25
CA ALA A 88 18.82 -4.59 8.18
C ALA A 88 19.80 -5.75 7.95
N LEU A 89 20.35 -6.32 9.02
CA LEU A 89 21.27 -7.47 8.94
C LEU A 89 20.56 -8.74 8.44
N VAL A 90 19.33 -9.01 8.87
CA VAL A 90 18.53 -10.14 8.35
C VAL A 90 18.33 -9.99 6.84
N ASN A 91 17.99 -8.79 6.36
CA ASN A 91 17.84 -8.55 4.92
C ASN A 91 19.16 -8.67 4.16
N PHE A 92 20.28 -8.27 4.77
CA PHE A 92 21.61 -8.46 4.20
C PHE A 92 21.94 -9.95 4.04
N TRP A 93 21.77 -10.75 5.09
CA TRP A 93 22.01 -12.19 5.05
C TRP A 93 21.08 -12.92 4.09
N ALA A 94 19.87 -12.42 3.90
CA ALA A 94 18.91 -12.92 2.91
C ALA A 94 19.13 -12.37 1.50
N THR A 95 20.26 -11.68 1.22
CA THR A 95 20.63 -11.07 -0.07
C THR A 95 19.61 -10.09 -0.66
N ARG A 96 18.73 -9.53 0.18
CA ARG A 96 17.70 -8.55 -0.21
C ARG A 96 18.19 -7.11 -0.15
N ALA A 97 19.28 -6.85 0.57
CA ALA A 97 19.86 -5.52 0.76
C ALA A 97 21.38 -5.59 0.96
N GLY A 98 22.07 -4.48 0.72
CA GLY A 98 23.49 -4.36 1.07
C GLY A 98 23.75 -4.29 2.57
N TYR A 99 25.02 -4.44 2.98
CA TYR A 99 25.43 -4.37 4.38
C TYR A 99 25.06 -3.00 4.99
N PRO A 100 24.53 -2.96 6.23
CA PRO A 100 24.20 -1.69 6.89
C PRO A 100 25.43 -0.77 7.02
N SER A 101 25.24 0.52 6.74
CA SER A 101 26.29 1.53 6.85
C SER A 101 26.20 2.33 8.16
N PHE A 102 27.34 2.84 8.61
CA PHE A 102 27.42 3.75 9.75
C PHE A 102 26.66 5.04 9.50
N ARG A 103 25.95 5.51 10.53
CA ARG A 103 25.17 6.74 10.50
C ARG A 103 26.04 7.94 10.84
N LYS A 104 25.87 9.04 10.10
CA LYS A 104 26.65 10.28 10.28
C LYS A 104 25.71 11.48 10.49
N LYS A 105 26.05 12.37 11.43
CA LYS A 105 25.31 13.63 11.67
C LYS A 105 25.29 14.46 10.39
N GLY A 106 24.13 15.05 10.05
CA GLY A 106 23.96 15.88 8.85
C GLY A 106 23.95 15.12 7.51
N ARG A 107 24.38 13.86 7.46
CA ARG A 107 24.31 13.01 6.25
C ARG A 107 23.16 12.01 6.33
N THR A 108 23.03 11.32 7.46
CA THR A 108 21.92 10.42 7.72
C THR A 108 20.74 11.21 8.28
N VAL A 109 19.52 10.85 7.87
CA VAL A 109 18.30 11.45 8.44
C VAL A 109 18.23 11.12 9.93
N ASP A 110 18.20 12.16 10.76
CA ASP A 110 17.94 12.02 12.19
C ASP A 110 16.51 11.51 12.38
N ALA A 111 16.39 10.29 12.91
CA ALA A 111 15.11 9.64 13.13
C ALA A 111 15.15 8.69 14.33
N ALA A 112 14.04 8.62 15.06
CA ALA A 112 13.83 7.76 16.21
C ALA A 112 12.43 7.15 16.16
N ALA A 113 12.34 5.86 16.49
CA ALA A 113 11.07 5.13 16.53
C ALA A 113 10.68 4.81 17.98
N TYR A 114 9.40 4.98 18.28
CA TYR A 114 8.80 4.82 19.60
C TYR A 114 7.75 3.72 19.48
N PHE A 115 7.88 2.66 20.26
CA PHE A 115 6.85 1.62 20.36
C PHE A 115 5.69 2.09 21.23
N ARG A 116 4.60 1.32 21.22
CA ARG A 116 3.35 1.66 21.93
C ARG A 116 3.55 2.16 23.37
N ASN A 117 4.43 1.55 24.14
CA ASN A 117 4.65 1.94 25.55
C ASN A 117 5.50 3.21 25.72
N CYS A 118 5.90 3.87 24.62
CA CYS A 118 6.75 5.05 24.62
C CYS A 118 6.05 6.30 24.08
N PHE A 119 4.74 6.22 23.84
CA PHE A 119 3.90 7.36 23.50
C PHE A 119 2.45 7.10 23.92
N THR A 120 1.70 8.17 24.17
CA THR A 120 0.26 8.12 24.33
C THR A 120 -0.41 8.63 23.05
N TYR A 121 -1.57 8.06 22.72
CA TYR A 121 -2.44 8.56 21.67
C TYR A 121 -3.85 8.63 22.20
N TRP A 122 -4.40 9.84 22.28
CA TRP A 122 -5.76 10.07 22.79
C TRP A 122 -6.35 11.29 22.10
N ASN A 123 -7.61 11.19 21.65
CA ASN A 123 -8.34 12.27 20.95
C ASN A 123 -7.52 12.98 19.87
N GLY A 124 -6.86 12.22 19.00
CA GLY A 124 -6.05 12.78 17.91
C GLY A 124 -4.76 13.48 18.36
N ARG A 125 -4.38 13.39 19.64
CA ARG A 125 -3.15 13.96 20.19
C ARG A 125 -2.13 12.86 20.47
N ILE A 126 -0.86 13.13 20.14
CA ILE A 126 0.27 12.22 20.40
C ILE A 126 1.20 12.92 21.39
N THR A 127 1.55 12.25 22.48
CA THR A 127 2.59 12.70 23.43
C THR A 127 3.64 11.62 23.56
N LEU A 128 4.93 11.96 23.43
CA LEU A 128 5.99 10.98 23.69
C LEU A 128 6.27 10.81 25.17
N ALA A 129 6.86 9.67 25.51
CA ALA A 129 7.45 9.46 26.83
C ALA A 129 8.46 10.57 27.16
N ARG A 130 8.40 11.07 28.41
CA ARG A 130 9.22 12.19 28.92
C ARG A 130 8.91 13.56 28.27
N GLN A 131 7.76 13.75 27.63
CA GLN A 131 7.29 15.06 27.19
C GLN A 131 6.07 15.47 28.01
N GLY A 132 6.05 16.72 28.49
CA GLY A 132 4.92 17.27 29.24
C GLY A 132 3.74 17.72 28.37
N ARG A 133 3.97 17.92 27.07
CA ARG A 133 2.97 18.46 26.13
C ARG A 133 2.78 17.58 24.90
N PRO A 134 1.54 17.43 24.40
CA PRO A 134 1.28 16.78 23.12
C PRO A 134 1.90 17.54 21.95
N TRP A 135 2.10 16.84 20.84
CA TRP A 135 2.56 17.45 19.59
C TRP A 135 1.46 18.23 18.87
N ASP A 136 1.85 19.36 18.29
CA ASP A 136 1.06 20.08 17.29
C ASP A 136 1.20 19.42 15.91
N VAL A 137 0.45 18.33 15.72
CA VAL A 137 0.42 17.56 14.47
C VAL A 137 -0.53 18.21 13.48
N VAL A 138 -0.03 18.51 12.28
CA VAL A 138 -0.85 18.94 11.14
C VAL A 138 -1.51 17.74 10.49
N TRP A 139 -2.75 17.48 10.90
CA TRP A 139 -3.58 16.39 10.39
C TRP A 139 -4.17 16.72 9.02
N SER A 140 -3.58 16.16 7.95
CA SER A 140 -4.20 16.23 6.60
C SER A 140 -5.33 15.23 6.40
N ARG A 141 -5.42 14.22 7.28
CA ARG A 141 -6.48 13.22 7.36
C ARG A 141 -6.46 12.57 8.75
N PRO A 142 -7.60 12.40 9.42
CA PRO A 142 -7.63 11.71 10.70
C PRO A 142 -7.19 10.25 10.55
N LEU A 143 -6.72 9.66 11.65
CA LEU A 143 -6.60 8.21 11.72
C LEU A 143 -8.01 7.61 11.77
N PRO A 144 -8.25 6.41 11.20
CA PRO A 144 -9.55 5.77 11.28
C PRO A 144 -10.00 5.57 12.72
N ASP A 145 -11.31 5.66 12.96
CA ASP A 145 -11.88 5.51 14.30
C ASP A 145 -11.55 4.14 14.90
N GLY A 146 -11.26 4.14 16.21
CA GLY A 146 -10.85 2.94 16.95
C GLY A 146 -9.43 2.43 16.64
N VAL A 147 -8.70 3.04 15.72
CA VAL A 147 -7.32 2.64 15.41
C VAL A 147 -6.33 3.39 16.27
N VAL A 148 -5.54 2.64 17.04
CA VAL A 148 -4.42 3.21 17.79
C VAL A 148 -3.08 2.83 17.15
N PRO A 149 -2.17 3.78 16.93
CA PRO A 149 -0.84 3.47 16.42
C PRO A 149 -0.11 2.45 17.31
N SER A 150 0.61 1.54 16.67
CA SER A 150 1.50 0.59 17.35
C SER A 150 2.94 1.10 17.46
N GLN A 151 3.32 2.02 16.57
CA GLN A 151 4.64 2.64 16.52
C GLN A 151 4.52 4.06 15.95
N VAL A 152 5.30 4.99 16.50
CA VAL A 152 5.49 6.34 15.98
C VAL A 152 6.96 6.51 15.60
N THR A 153 7.24 7.00 14.38
CA THR A 153 8.61 7.31 13.96
C THR A 153 8.73 8.80 13.69
N VAL A 154 9.58 9.46 14.46
CA VAL A 154 9.93 10.88 14.29
C VAL A 154 11.14 10.97 13.39
N SER A 155 11.11 11.87 12.40
CA SER A 155 12.27 12.13 11.54
C SER A 155 12.40 13.61 11.24
N ARG A 156 13.59 14.17 11.45
CA ARG A 156 13.92 15.55 11.07
C ARG A 156 14.16 15.62 9.56
N LYS A 157 13.31 16.35 8.85
CA LYS A 157 13.41 16.52 7.40
C LYS A 157 13.25 17.98 7.01
N GLN A 158 14.12 18.45 6.13
CA GLN A 158 14.00 19.78 5.55
C GLN A 158 12.85 19.82 4.53
N LYS A 159 11.96 20.81 4.66
CA LYS A 159 10.92 21.11 3.65
C LYS A 159 11.61 21.51 2.35
N GLY A 160 11.17 20.96 1.22
CA GLY A 160 11.76 21.27 -0.09
C GLY A 160 13.15 20.66 -0.36
N SER A 161 13.60 19.67 0.41
CA SER A 161 14.96 19.11 0.23
C SER A 161 15.23 18.60 -1.20
N LYS A 162 16.46 18.80 -1.69
CA LYS A 162 16.91 18.31 -3.01
C LYS A 162 16.70 16.80 -3.16
N ASN A 163 16.89 16.03 -2.09
CA ASN A 163 16.64 14.59 -2.12
C ASN A 163 15.15 14.26 -2.34
N ARG A 164 14.22 15.01 -1.72
CA ARG A 164 12.78 14.84 -1.97
C ARG A 164 12.43 15.12 -3.43
N ALA A 165 13.01 16.16 -4.03
CA ALA A 165 12.81 16.46 -5.45
C ALA A 165 13.30 15.31 -6.34
N LYS A 166 14.51 14.77 -6.08
CA LYS A 166 15.05 13.60 -6.78
C LYS A 166 14.15 12.37 -6.65
N VAL A 167 13.71 12.04 -5.43
CA VAL A 167 12.83 10.90 -5.17
C VAL A 167 11.48 11.08 -5.86
N ARG A 168 10.89 12.29 -5.84
CA ARG A 168 9.63 12.60 -6.54
C ARG A 168 9.74 12.32 -8.03
N VAL A 169 10.80 12.79 -8.69
CA VAL A 169 11.03 12.54 -10.13
C VAL A 169 11.21 11.04 -10.40
N ARG A 170 11.96 10.32 -9.56
CA ARG A 170 12.14 8.87 -9.70
C ARG A 170 10.81 8.11 -9.58
N VAL A 171 10.01 8.43 -8.58
CA VAL A 171 8.67 7.84 -8.38
C VAL A 171 7.78 8.13 -9.58
N ALA A 172 7.76 9.38 -10.07
CA ALA A 172 7.01 9.76 -11.27
C ALA A 172 7.43 8.95 -12.51
N ARG A 173 8.73 8.73 -12.72
CA ARG A 173 9.24 7.89 -13.83
C ARG A 173 8.78 6.44 -13.72
N ILE A 174 8.77 5.87 -12.51
CA ILE A 174 8.27 4.50 -12.28
C ILE A 174 6.77 4.42 -12.60
N HIS A 175 5.98 5.36 -12.09
CA HIS A 175 4.54 5.42 -12.41
C HIS A 175 4.28 5.66 -13.89
N GLY A 176 5.09 6.50 -14.56
CA GLY A 176 5.03 6.68 -16.01
C GLY A 176 5.26 5.37 -16.74
N ARG A 177 6.32 4.63 -16.40
CA ARG A 177 6.62 3.32 -17.01
C ARG A 177 5.50 2.28 -16.79
N ILE A 178 4.90 2.26 -15.60
CA ILE A 178 3.75 1.38 -15.30
C ILE A 178 2.57 1.78 -16.19
N ALA A 179 2.24 3.07 -16.25
CA ALA A 179 1.14 3.59 -17.06
C ALA A 179 1.35 3.30 -18.55
N ASP A 180 2.58 3.47 -19.06
CA ASP A 180 2.91 3.18 -20.47
C ASP A 180 2.76 1.69 -20.79
N ARG A 181 3.22 0.80 -19.90
CA ARG A 181 3.06 -0.65 -20.07
C ARG A 181 1.59 -1.07 -20.01
N CYS A 182 0.82 -0.52 -19.07
CA CYS A 182 -0.62 -0.76 -19.01
C CYS A 182 -1.30 -0.27 -20.31
N ARG A 183 -0.95 0.92 -20.80
CA ARG A 183 -1.51 1.49 -22.04
C ARG A 183 -1.18 0.64 -23.27
N ASP A 184 0.07 0.19 -23.41
CA ASP A 184 0.49 -0.70 -24.50
C ASP A 184 -0.26 -2.03 -24.46
N HIS A 185 -0.36 -2.66 -23.29
CA HIS A 185 -1.14 -3.88 -23.11
C HIS A 185 -2.61 -3.68 -23.51
N LEU A 186 -3.25 -2.59 -23.07
CA LEU A 186 -4.64 -2.28 -23.45
C LEU A 186 -4.80 -2.04 -24.95
N HIS A 187 -3.83 -1.40 -25.61
CA HIS A 187 -3.85 -1.25 -27.06
C HIS A 187 -3.76 -2.60 -27.78
N GLN A 188 -2.84 -3.47 -27.37
CA GLN A 188 -2.71 -4.81 -27.95
C GLN A 188 -3.98 -5.65 -27.72
N LEU A 189 -4.52 -5.61 -26.49
CA LEU A 189 -5.72 -6.34 -26.11
C LEU A 189 -6.94 -5.86 -26.90
N SER A 190 -7.19 -4.55 -26.95
CA SER A 190 -8.31 -3.98 -27.72
C SER A 190 -8.25 -4.32 -29.21
N THR A 191 -7.05 -4.26 -29.82
CA THR A 191 -6.89 -4.67 -31.22
C THR A 191 -7.15 -6.17 -31.40
N ARG A 192 -6.66 -7.01 -30.49
CA ARG A 192 -6.88 -8.46 -30.56
C ARG A 192 -8.37 -8.82 -30.46
N ILE A 193 -9.08 -8.20 -29.51
CA ILE A 193 -10.53 -8.38 -29.33
C ILE A 193 -11.28 -8.04 -30.63
N LEU A 194 -10.99 -6.90 -31.24
CA LEU A 194 -11.69 -6.45 -32.46
C LEU A 194 -11.31 -7.21 -33.72
N ARG A 195 -10.09 -7.77 -33.77
CA ARG A 195 -9.69 -8.63 -34.90
C ARG A 195 -10.35 -10.00 -34.83
N ALA A 196 -10.51 -10.55 -33.64
CA ALA A 196 -11.09 -11.87 -33.43
C ALA A 196 -12.63 -11.90 -33.46
N ASN A 197 -13.29 -10.75 -33.30
CA ASN A 197 -14.75 -10.69 -33.14
C ASN A 197 -15.38 -9.63 -34.07
N GLN A 198 -16.52 -9.98 -34.68
CA GLN A 198 -17.33 -9.05 -35.47
C GLN A 198 -18.11 -8.08 -34.58
N THR A 199 -18.62 -8.59 -33.45
CA THR A 199 -19.45 -7.86 -32.49
C THR A 199 -18.91 -8.08 -31.09
N VAL A 200 -18.84 -7.02 -30.29
CA VAL A 200 -18.36 -7.06 -28.90
C VAL A 200 -19.40 -6.40 -28.00
N ALA A 201 -20.03 -7.19 -27.13
CA ALA A 201 -20.91 -6.67 -26.08
C ALA A 201 -20.10 -6.41 -24.80
N ILE A 202 -20.29 -5.24 -24.18
CA ILE A 202 -19.55 -4.80 -22.98
C ILE A 202 -20.53 -4.26 -21.94
N GLU A 203 -20.31 -4.63 -20.68
CA GLU A 203 -21.08 -4.11 -19.56
C GLU A 203 -20.60 -2.72 -19.12
N ASP A 204 -21.54 -1.79 -18.88
CA ASP A 204 -21.24 -0.45 -18.38
C ASP A 204 -21.21 -0.40 -16.84
N LEU A 205 -20.17 -0.93 -16.20
CA LEU A 205 -20.05 -0.89 -14.74
C LEU A 205 -19.45 0.44 -14.24
N PRO A 206 -20.12 1.20 -13.35
CA PRO A 206 -19.50 2.29 -12.62
C PRO A 206 -18.51 1.70 -11.60
N VAL A 207 -17.23 1.71 -11.94
CA VAL A 207 -16.16 1.18 -11.10
C VAL A 207 -15.78 2.17 -9.99
N ARG A 208 -16.73 2.44 -9.08
CA ARG A 208 -16.47 3.14 -7.80
C ARG A 208 -16.68 2.17 -6.66
N ASN A 209 -15.60 1.52 -6.26
CA ASN A 209 -15.59 0.66 -5.09
C ASN A 209 -14.43 1.05 -4.18
N HIS A 210 -14.71 1.48 -2.95
CA HIS A 210 -13.69 1.95 -2.01
C HIS A 210 -12.75 0.83 -1.50
N THR A 211 -13.19 -0.43 -1.52
CA THR A 211 -12.38 -1.59 -1.09
C THR A 211 -11.53 -2.16 -2.23
N LEU A 212 -12.02 -2.12 -3.46
CA LEU A 212 -11.33 -2.63 -4.66
C LEU A 212 -10.69 -1.53 -5.53
N ALA A 213 -10.71 -0.27 -5.10
CA ALA A 213 -10.28 0.90 -5.87
C ALA A 213 -8.90 0.74 -6.52
N ARG A 214 -7.94 0.11 -5.81
CA ARG A 214 -6.60 -0.11 -6.33
C ARG A 214 -6.56 -1.14 -7.45
N ALA A 215 -7.18 -2.31 -7.25
CA ALA A 215 -7.24 -3.36 -8.26
C ALA A 215 -7.98 -2.88 -9.53
N ILE A 216 -9.05 -2.12 -9.34
CA ILE A 216 -9.83 -1.48 -10.39
C ILE A 216 -9.00 -0.43 -11.16
N SER A 217 -8.29 0.44 -10.44
CA SER A 217 -7.41 1.44 -11.05
C SER A 217 -6.28 0.79 -11.82
N ASP A 218 -5.69 -0.27 -11.29
CA ASP A 218 -4.61 -1.02 -11.95
C ASP A 218 -5.14 -1.73 -13.22
N ALA A 219 -6.37 -2.24 -13.21
CA ALA A 219 -7.00 -2.91 -14.36
C ALA A 219 -7.43 -1.96 -15.49
N SER A 220 -7.59 -0.65 -15.20
CA SER A 220 -7.79 0.39 -16.22
C SER A 220 -9.00 0.15 -17.17
N TRP A 221 -10.06 -0.49 -16.67
CA TRP A 221 -11.28 -0.84 -17.43
C TRP A 221 -11.92 0.29 -18.24
N PRO A 222 -12.07 1.53 -17.71
CA PRO A 222 -12.63 2.64 -18.49
C PRO A 222 -11.79 2.96 -19.73
N GLN A 223 -10.46 2.80 -19.62
CA GLN A 223 -9.55 3.04 -20.72
C GLN A 223 -9.64 1.93 -21.78
N LEU A 224 -9.80 0.67 -21.37
CA LEU A 224 -10.06 -0.43 -22.30
C LEU A 224 -11.35 -0.20 -23.10
N ARG A 225 -12.46 0.13 -22.43
CA ARG A 225 -13.73 0.43 -23.10
C ARG A 225 -13.59 1.55 -24.12
N ARG A 226 -12.95 2.66 -23.75
CA ARG A 226 -12.67 3.76 -24.67
C ARG A 226 -11.87 3.27 -25.88
N MET A 227 -10.85 2.44 -25.67
CA MET A 227 -10.02 1.89 -26.75
C MET A 227 -10.78 0.96 -27.69
N VAL A 228 -11.60 0.08 -27.14
CA VAL A 228 -12.45 -0.82 -27.95
C VAL A 228 -13.46 -0.01 -28.75
N ALA A 229 -14.12 0.99 -28.15
CA ALA A 229 -15.10 1.82 -28.83
C ALA A 229 -14.52 2.58 -30.03
N TYR A 230 -13.40 3.30 -29.88
CA TYR A 230 -12.86 4.07 -31.02
C TYR A 230 -12.25 3.16 -32.09
N LYS A 231 -11.60 2.05 -31.71
CA LYS A 231 -11.00 1.12 -32.69
C LYS A 231 -12.06 0.30 -33.43
N ALA A 232 -13.21 0.06 -32.83
CA ALA A 232 -14.32 -0.61 -33.51
C ALA A 232 -14.75 0.17 -34.74
N GLY A 233 -14.85 1.51 -34.62
CA GLY A 233 -15.07 2.39 -35.78
C GLY A 233 -13.98 2.25 -36.86
N TRP A 234 -12.71 2.10 -36.48
CA TRP A 234 -11.61 1.92 -37.44
C TRP A 234 -11.67 0.59 -38.20
N TYR A 235 -12.07 -0.49 -37.52
CA TYR A 235 -12.10 -1.84 -38.09
C TYR A 235 -13.49 -2.26 -38.60
N GLY A 236 -14.47 -1.35 -38.61
CA GLY A 236 -15.85 -1.66 -39.02
C GLY A 236 -16.50 -2.72 -38.13
N ARG A 237 -16.23 -2.71 -36.83
CA ARG A 237 -16.79 -3.65 -35.85
C ARG A 237 -17.90 -3.00 -35.04
N THR A 238 -18.82 -3.81 -34.54
CA THR A 238 -19.93 -3.34 -33.70
C THR A 238 -19.58 -3.52 -32.22
N VAL A 239 -19.66 -2.44 -31.44
CA VAL A 239 -19.51 -2.50 -29.97
C VAL A 239 -20.83 -2.07 -29.33
N ILE A 240 -21.38 -2.93 -28.50
CA ILE A 240 -22.68 -2.73 -27.85
C ILE A 240 -22.43 -2.60 -26.36
N ALA A 241 -22.82 -1.46 -25.79
CA ALA A 241 -22.84 -1.30 -24.33
C ALA A 241 -24.20 -1.77 -23.82
N ILE A 242 -24.21 -2.74 -22.91
CA ILE A 242 -25.44 -3.16 -22.22
C ILE A 242 -25.69 -2.32 -20.97
N ASP A 243 -26.95 -2.26 -20.54
CA ASP A 243 -27.33 -1.55 -19.32
C ASP A 243 -26.64 -2.13 -18.08
N ARG A 244 -26.28 -1.23 -17.16
CA ARG A 244 -25.51 -1.56 -15.95
C ARG A 244 -26.28 -2.32 -14.89
N PHE A 245 -27.62 -2.21 -14.91
CA PHE A 245 -28.50 -2.85 -13.94
C PHE A 245 -28.99 -4.21 -14.45
N TYR A 246 -28.57 -4.60 -15.65
CA TYR A 246 -28.83 -5.94 -16.17
C TYR A 246 -28.17 -6.98 -15.25
N PRO A 247 -28.93 -7.93 -14.67
CA PRO A 247 -28.42 -8.88 -13.68
C PRO A 247 -27.60 -10.02 -14.32
N SER A 248 -26.62 -9.68 -15.15
CA SER A 248 -25.79 -10.56 -15.99
C SER A 248 -25.22 -11.77 -15.25
N SER A 249 -24.73 -11.57 -14.02
CA SER A 249 -24.13 -12.62 -13.19
C SER A 249 -25.12 -13.49 -12.42
N LYS A 250 -26.37 -13.01 -12.24
CA LYS A 250 -27.44 -13.72 -11.50
C LYS A 250 -28.43 -14.42 -12.42
N THR A 251 -28.48 -14.02 -13.69
CA THR A 251 -29.32 -14.65 -14.72
C THR A 251 -28.71 -15.98 -15.15
N CYS A 252 -29.50 -17.04 -15.21
CA CYS A 252 -29.08 -18.30 -15.83
C CYS A 252 -29.06 -18.15 -17.36
N SER A 253 -27.93 -18.43 -18.01
CA SER A 253 -27.85 -18.36 -19.48
C SER A 253 -28.65 -19.45 -20.19
N SER A 254 -29.05 -20.50 -19.49
CA SER A 254 -29.79 -21.63 -20.06
C SER A 254 -31.31 -21.44 -20.00
N CYS A 255 -31.85 -20.94 -18.88
CA CYS A 255 -33.31 -20.79 -18.69
C CYS A 255 -33.79 -19.35 -18.44
N GLY A 256 -32.87 -18.37 -18.29
CA GLY A 256 -33.21 -16.96 -18.06
C GLY A 256 -33.65 -16.62 -16.63
N THR A 257 -33.76 -17.59 -15.72
CA THR A 257 -34.15 -17.34 -14.32
C THR A 257 -33.10 -16.49 -13.61
N ILE A 258 -33.53 -15.47 -12.87
CA ILE A 258 -32.67 -14.62 -12.04
C ILE A 258 -32.62 -15.17 -10.62
N VAL A 259 -31.43 -15.52 -10.14
CA VAL A 259 -31.23 -15.99 -8.77
C VAL A 259 -31.26 -14.81 -7.80
N ALA A 260 -32.02 -14.91 -6.71
CA ALA A 260 -32.17 -13.82 -5.73
C ALA A 260 -30.83 -13.45 -5.06
N GLN A 261 -30.10 -14.46 -4.56
CA GLN A 261 -28.85 -14.28 -3.83
C GLN A 261 -27.72 -15.09 -4.46
N LEU A 262 -26.63 -14.40 -4.78
CA LEU A 262 -25.43 -15.03 -5.33
C LEU A 262 -24.20 -14.33 -4.72
N PRO A 263 -23.53 -14.93 -3.71
CA PRO A 263 -22.42 -14.31 -3.00
C PRO A 263 -21.21 -14.08 -3.89
N LEU A 264 -20.54 -12.92 -3.81
CA LEU A 264 -19.41 -12.54 -4.68
C LEU A 264 -18.26 -13.58 -4.76
N ASN A 265 -18.05 -14.40 -3.74
CA ASN A 265 -17.03 -15.45 -3.70
C ASN A 265 -17.39 -16.75 -4.45
N SER A 266 -18.64 -16.94 -4.87
CA SER A 266 -19.10 -18.20 -5.49
C SER A 266 -18.76 -18.23 -6.99
N ARG A 267 -17.68 -18.89 -7.39
CA ARG A 267 -17.27 -18.92 -8.82
C ARG A 267 -18.08 -19.91 -9.65
N GLU A 268 -18.56 -20.97 -9.02
CA GLU A 268 -19.41 -21.99 -9.63
C GLU A 268 -20.77 -22.01 -8.91
N TRP A 269 -21.85 -22.22 -9.65
CA TRP A 269 -23.20 -22.33 -9.08
C TRP A 269 -24.12 -23.17 -9.99
N GLU A 270 -25.14 -23.76 -9.39
CA GLU A 270 -26.16 -24.52 -10.10
C GLU A 270 -27.50 -23.78 -10.09
N CYS A 271 -28.15 -23.72 -11.24
CA CYS A 271 -29.49 -23.18 -11.38
C CYS A 271 -30.54 -24.25 -11.04
N ALA A 272 -31.72 -23.83 -10.58
CA ALA A 272 -32.86 -24.71 -10.34
C ALA A 272 -33.31 -25.50 -11.59
N CYS A 273 -32.96 -25.04 -12.79
CA CYS A 273 -33.19 -25.78 -14.03
C CYS A 273 -32.19 -26.94 -14.27
N GLY A 274 -31.23 -27.16 -13.37
CA GLY A 274 -30.21 -28.21 -13.46
C GLY A 274 -28.92 -27.79 -14.19
N ALA A 275 -28.82 -26.53 -14.64
CA ALA A 275 -27.62 -26.04 -15.32
C ALA A 275 -26.51 -25.67 -14.33
N ALA A 276 -25.31 -26.25 -14.52
CA ALA A 276 -24.10 -25.84 -13.81
C ALA A 276 -23.37 -24.72 -14.56
N HIS A 277 -22.93 -23.69 -13.83
CA HIS A 277 -22.34 -22.48 -14.39
C HIS A 277 -21.01 -22.12 -13.72
N ASP A 278 -19.98 -21.91 -14.53
CA ASP A 278 -18.93 -20.94 -14.18
C ASP A 278 -19.51 -19.52 -14.31
N ARG A 279 -19.34 -18.71 -13.27
CA ARG A 279 -19.94 -17.38 -13.19
C ARG A 279 -19.49 -16.48 -14.33
N ASP A 280 -18.21 -16.44 -14.65
CA ASP A 280 -17.69 -15.50 -15.64
C ASP A 280 -18.15 -15.89 -17.04
N MET A 281 -18.16 -17.20 -17.35
CA MET A 281 -18.67 -17.73 -18.61
C MET A 281 -20.18 -17.50 -18.77
N ASN A 282 -20.97 -17.74 -17.72
CA ASN A 282 -22.41 -17.47 -17.72
C ASN A 282 -22.69 -15.97 -17.91
N THR A 283 -21.97 -15.12 -17.19
CA THR A 283 -22.06 -13.67 -17.31
C THR A 283 -21.75 -13.23 -18.74
N ALA A 284 -20.68 -13.72 -19.35
CA ALA A 284 -20.31 -13.41 -20.73
C ALA A 284 -21.41 -13.80 -21.74
N LYS A 285 -22.01 -14.99 -21.58
CA LYS A 285 -23.15 -15.43 -22.42
C LYS A 285 -24.35 -14.49 -22.30
N ASN A 286 -24.74 -14.13 -21.08
CA ASN A 286 -25.86 -13.22 -20.86
C ASN A 286 -25.61 -11.82 -21.41
N ILE A 287 -24.39 -11.29 -21.25
CA ILE A 287 -24.00 -9.99 -21.83
C ILE A 287 -24.10 -10.02 -23.35
N LEU A 288 -23.63 -11.10 -23.99
CA LEU A 288 -23.73 -11.26 -25.44
C LEU A 288 -25.20 -11.31 -25.89
N THR A 289 -26.02 -12.14 -25.24
CA THR A 289 -27.45 -12.26 -25.56
C THR A 289 -28.16 -10.90 -25.41
N ALA A 290 -27.93 -10.19 -24.31
CA ALA A 290 -28.50 -8.86 -24.08
C ALA A 290 -28.01 -7.82 -25.11
N GLY A 291 -26.73 -7.88 -25.49
CA GLY A 291 -26.17 -7.00 -26.52
C GLY A 291 -26.81 -7.25 -27.89
N LEU A 292 -26.96 -8.52 -28.28
CA LEU A 292 -27.60 -8.88 -29.54
C LEU A 292 -29.07 -8.48 -29.58
N SER A 293 -29.81 -8.61 -28.46
CA SER A 293 -31.20 -8.14 -28.39
C SER A 293 -31.32 -6.63 -28.58
N VAL A 294 -30.38 -5.83 -28.05
CA VAL A 294 -30.36 -4.38 -28.25
C VAL A 294 -30.15 -4.03 -29.73
N THR A 295 -29.35 -4.81 -30.44
CA THR A 295 -29.09 -4.59 -31.88
C THR A 295 -30.31 -4.95 -32.74
N ALA A 296 -31.04 -6.00 -32.36
CA ALA A 296 -32.23 -6.44 -33.09
C ALA A 296 -33.47 -5.55 -32.85
N CYS A 297 -33.60 -4.94 -31.67
CA CYS A 297 -34.79 -4.18 -31.27
C CYS A 297 -34.65 -2.65 -31.38
N GLY A 298 -33.51 -2.11 -31.82
CA GLY A 298 -33.34 -0.69 -32.15
C GLY A 298 -33.21 0.29 -30.97
N GLU A 299 -33.67 -0.04 -29.76
CA GLU A 299 -33.52 0.79 -28.56
C GLU A 299 -33.37 -0.07 -27.29
N GLY A 300 -32.67 0.49 -26.28
CA GLY A 300 -32.26 -0.21 -25.06
C GLY A 300 -33.41 -0.91 -24.33
N VAL A 301 -33.31 -2.24 -24.23
CA VAL A 301 -34.21 -3.10 -23.46
C VAL A 301 -34.19 -2.65 -21.99
N ARG A 302 -35.20 -1.89 -21.56
CA ARG A 302 -35.52 -1.74 -20.13
C ARG A 302 -36.15 -3.05 -19.66
N PRO A 303 -35.68 -3.66 -18.56
CA PRO A 303 -36.37 -4.83 -18.01
C PRO A 303 -37.78 -4.44 -17.55
N PRO A 304 -38.75 -5.36 -17.59
CA PRO A 304 -40.09 -5.10 -17.07
C PRO A 304 -39.97 -4.80 -15.57
N CYS A 305 -40.46 -3.64 -15.16
CA CYS A 305 -40.68 -3.33 -13.75
C CYS A 305 -41.59 -4.42 -13.17
N SER A 306 -41.09 -5.13 -12.15
CA SER A 306 -41.91 -5.86 -11.18
C SER A 306 -42.05 -4.99 -9.95
#